data_AF-A0A6C0LU99-F1
#
_entry.id   AF-A0A6C0LU99-F1
#
_cell.length_a   1.000
_cell.length_b   1.000
_cell.length_c   1.000
_cell.angle_alpha   90.00
_cell.angle_beta   90.00
_cell.angle_gamma   90.00
#
_symmetry.space_group_name_H-M   'P 1'
#
loop_
_entity.id
_entity.type
_entity.pdbx_description
1 polymer ?
#
loop_
_entity_poly.entity_id
_entity_poly.type
_entity_poly.pdbx_seq_one_letter_code
_entity_poly.pdbx_strand_id
1 'polypeptide(L)'
;MFKGVIHQKRNKKLFNNIMLSNKSRTYEWLNSYHIGKIKEAFSTNFPTYIGMIISCSILCYENMLLGIILYIFCTHLSYFVHILAHQDDAKTINCIHEYHHNHVNNYAHYLQIVLELVTSITPILSVYLLTNRFYVKYRFEPYVIFMFSLFYSSIHNINYSMLHVNTIHENHHKNWCVNYGPDICDVIYGTKEDYEILEDTSHYLPNLIICTIIASVLYHTIPRLTDSAQMSVLKYTTQAYTYGALILLMFNISIMFGELDTDKHNFAQNIDDIHKKIYDP
;
A
#
# COMPACT_ATOMS: atom_id res chain seq x y z
N MET A 1 6.20 23.91 -8.45
CA MET A 1 5.93 22.79 -7.51
C MET A 1 5.11 23.18 -6.27
N PHE A 2 4.93 24.47 -5.95
CA PHE A 2 4.04 24.96 -4.87
C PHE A 2 2.53 24.74 -5.06
N LYS A 3 2.10 24.13 -6.17
CA LYS A 3 0.69 23.76 -6.36
C LYS A 3 0.28 22.56 -5.49
N GLY A 4 1.21 21.66 -5.13
CA GLY A 4 0.92 20.46 -4.33
C GLY A 4 0.60 20.77 -2.86
N VAL A 5 1.42 21.57 -2.18
CA VAL A 5 1.24 21.90 -0.75
C VAL A 5 0.00 22.79 -0.51
N ILE A 6 -0.31 23.68 -1.45
CA ILE A 6 -1.57 24.46 -1.43
C ILE A 6 -2.77 23.55 -1.74
N HIS A 7 -2.61 22.53 -2.60
CA HIS A 7 -3.64 21.51 -2.81
C HIS A 7 -3.88 20.67 -1.56
N GLN A 8 -2.83 20.29 -0.82
CA GLN A 8 -2.91 19.41 0.35
C GLN A 8 -3.56 20.12 1.56
N LYS A 9 -3.24 21.40 1.82
CA LYS A 9 -3.96 22.22 2.83
C LYS A 9 -5.41 22.51 2.41
N ARG A 10 -5.67 22.69 1.09
CA ARG A 10 -7.04 22.70 0.58
C ARG A 10 -7.72 21.34 0.82
N ASN A 11 -7.02 20.22 0.65
CA ASN A 11 -7.54 18.87 0.84
C ASN A 11 -7.82 18.52 2.30
N LYS A 12 -7.11 19.07 3.29
CA LYS A 12 -7.46 18.87 4.71
C LYS A 12 -8.75 19.61 5.09
N LYS A 13 -8.92 20.83 4.57
CA LYS A 13 -10.16 21.59 4.68
C LYS A 13 -11.27 20.98 3.82
N LEU A 14 -10.93 20.40 2.66
CA LEU A 14 -11.84 19.66 1.78
C LEU A 14 -12.22 18.31 2.37
N PHE A 15 -11.37 17.60 3.10
CA PHE A 15 -11.65 16.33 3.75
C PHE A 15 -12.60 16.57 4.92
N ASN A 16 -12.29 17.55 5.77
CA ASN A 16 -13.23 18.02 6.80
C ASN A 16 -14.52 18.55 6.16
N ASN A 17 -14.45 19.25 5.02
CA ASN A 17 -15.64 19.70 4.30
C ASN A 17 -16.31 18.59 3.47
N ILE A 18 -15.71 17.48 3.09
CA ILE A 18 -16.36 16.37 2.37
C ILE A 18 -17.11 15.55 3.41
N MET A 19 -16.48 15.32 4.57
CA MET A 19 -17.13 14.81 5.77
C MET A 19 -18.30 15.70 6.24
N LEU A 20 -18.23 17.03 6.02
CA LEU A 20 -19.25 17.99 6.48
C LEU A 20 -20.21 18.55 5.39
N SER A 21 -19.89 18.43 4.10
CA SER A 21 -20.62 19.08 2.98
C SER A 21 -21.24 18.11 1.98
N ASN A 22 -21.07 16.79 2.14
CA ASN A 22 -21.96 15.81 1.53
C ASN A 22 -23.34 15.86 2.20
N LYS A 23 -24.05 16.94 1.88
CA LYS A 23 -25.49 17.16 2.12
C LYS A 23 -26.36 16.38 1.12
N SER A 24 -25.83 15.36 0.46
CA SER A 24 -26.60 14.41 -0.37
C SER A 24 -26.65 13.05 0.31
N ARG A 25 -27.65 12.86 1.17
CA ARG A 25 -27.88 11.66 2.02
C ARG A 25 -26.70 11.37 2.93
N THR A 26 -26.91 11.61 4.22
CA THR A 26 -25.99 11.20 5.29
C THR A 26 -25.55 9.75 5.08
N TYR A 27 -24.33 9.57 4.59
CA TYR A 27 -23.67 8.27 4.62
C TYR A 27 -23.34 7.99 6.08
N GLU A 28 -24.35 7.53 6.82
CA GLU A 28 -24.17 7.07 8.19
C GLU A 28 -23.47 5.71 8.12
N TRP A 29 -22.29 5.66 8.71
CA TRP A 29 -21.53 4.43 8.83
C TRP A 29 -22.42 3.33 9.46
N LEU A 30 -22.44 2.15 8.83
CA LEU A 30 -23.28 1.01 9.20
C LEU A 30 -24.81 1.22 9.12
N ASN A 31 -25.31 2.17 8.32
CA ASN A 31 -26.73 2.22 7.98
C ASN A 31 -27.12 1.08 7.01
N SER A 32 -28.43 0.87 6.79
CA SER A 32 -28.93 -0.22 5.93
C SER A 32 -28.40 -0.19 4.50
N TYR A 33 -28.17 1.00 3.94
CA TYR A 33 -27.59 1.16 2.61
C TYR A 33 -26.12 0.72 2.60
N HIS A 34 -25.31 1.19 3.55
CA HIS A 34 -23.91 0.79 3.69
C HIS A 34 -23.78 -0.73 3.93
N ILE A 35 -24.57 -1.31 4.83
CA ILE A 35 -24.58 -2.77 5.03
C ILE A 35 -24.94 -3.50 3.73
N GLY A 36 -25.87 -2.95 2.93
CA GLY A 36 -26.18 -3.45 1.60
C GLY A 36 -24.97 -3.46 0.68
N LYS A 37 -24.22 -2.35 0.62
CA LYS A 37 -23.00 -2.23 -0.19
C LYS A 37 -21.85 -3.12 0.28
N ILE A 38 -21.70 -3.34 1.59
CA ILE A 38 -20.76 -4.34 2.13
C ILE A 38 -21.12 -5.73 1.60
N LYS A 39 -22.40 -6.13 1.70
CA LYS A 39 -22.87 -7.43 1.21
C LYS A 39 -22.68 -7.59 -0.29
N GLU A 40 -22.97 -6.55 -1.05
CA GLU A 40 -22.79 -6.52 -2.50
C GLU A 40 -21.30 -6.69 -2.86
N ALA A 41 -20.41 -5.92 -2.22
CA ALA A 41 -18.95 -6.04 -2.42
C ALA A 41 -18.43 -7.44 -2.06
N PHE A 42 -18.97 -8.06 -1.00
CA PHE A 42 -18.65 -9.45 -0.66
C PHE A 42 -19.14 -10.44 -1.71
N SER A 43 -20.36 -10.26 -2.21
CA SER A 43 -20.97 -11.15 -3.19
C SER A 43 -20.27 -11.07 -4.55
N THR A 44 -19.98 -9.86 -5.04
CA THR A 44 -19.29 -9.63 -6.30
C THR A 44 -17.91 -10.28 -6.29
N ASN A 45 -17.20 -10.16 -5.17
CA ASN A 45 -15.81 -10.60 -5.03
C ASN A 45 -15.66 -12.01 -4.42
N PHE A 46 -16.76 -12.76 -4.32
CA PHE A 46 -16.77 -14.12 -3.78
C PHE A 46 -15.74 -15.07 -4.43
N PRO A 47 -15.55 -15.09 -5.77
CA PRO A 47 -14.54 -15.94 -6.39
C PRO A 47 -13.11 -15.64 -5.90
N THR A 48 -12.78 -14.36 -5.70
CA THR A 48 -11.47 -13.95 -5.20
C THR A 48 -11.26 -14.44 -3.78
N TYR A 49 -12.26 -14.33 -2.89
CA TYR A 49 -12.18 -14.85 -1.53
C TYR A 49 -12.02 -16.37 -1.48
N ILE A 50 -12.69 -17.12 -2.37
CA ILE A 50 -12.48 -18.56 -2.51
C ILE A 50 -11.04 -18.86 -2.94
N GLY A 51 -10.51 -18.12 -3.93
CA GLY A 51 -9.11 -18.20 -4.31
C GLY A 51 -8.16 -18.00 -3.13
N MET A 52 -8.43 -16.99 -2.29
CA MET A 52 -7.62 -16.70 -1.10
C MET A 52 -7.66 -17.83 -0.07
N ILE A 53 -8.84 -18.43 0.17
CA ILE A 53 -9.00 -19.58 1.07
C ILE A 53 -8.21 -20.79 0.54
N ILE A 54 -8.26 -21.05 -0.77
CA ILE A 54 -7.50 -22.13 -1.41
C ILE A 54 -5.99 -21.87 -1.24
N SER A 55 -5.52 -20.64 -1.49
CA SER A 55 -4.12 -20.26 -1.26
C SER A 55 -3.67 -20.47 0.18
N CYS A 56 -4.51 -20.08 1.16
CA CYS A 56 -4.23 -20.33 2.58
C CYS A 56 -4.19 -21.83 2.91
N SER A 57 -5.09 -22.62 2.30
CA SER A 57 -5.13 -24.07 2.47
C SER A 57 -3.86 -24.74 1.95
N ILE A 58 -3.30 -24.25 0.84
CA ILE A 58 -2.05 -24.76 0.26
C ILE A 58 -0.85 -24.41 1.15
N LEU A 59 -0.76 -23.15 1.60
CA LEU A 59 0.42 -22.65 2.32
C LEU A 59 0.41 -23.02 3.81
N CYS A 60 -0.76 -23.24 4.40
CA CYS A 60 -0.94 -23.44 5.84
C CYS A 60 -1.93 -24.55 6.16
N TYR A 61 -1.88 -25.69 5.47
CA TYR A 61 -2.85 -26.79 5.66
C TYR A 61 -2.95 -27.28 7.12
N GLU A 62 -1.86 -27.23 7.90
CA GLU A 62 -1.87 -27.63 9.31
C GLU A 62 -2.58 -26.62 10.22
N ASN A 63 -2.71 -25.36 9.79
CA ASN A 63 -3.34 -24.28 10.56
C ASN A 63 -4.02 -23.27 9.64
N MET A 64 -5.01 -23.76 8.87
CA MET A 64 -5.72 -22.96 7.88
C MET A 64 -6.37 -21.71 8.48
N LEU A 65 -6.89 -21.82 9.71
CA LEU A 65 -7.50 -20.69 10.42
C LEU A 65 -6.49 -19.56 10.66
N LEU A 66 -5.26 -19.89 11.09
CA LEU A 66 -4.20 -18.89 11.24
C LEU A 66 -3.85 -18.24 9.90
N GLY A 67 -3.77 -19.01 8.82
CA GLY A 67 -3.56 -18.48 7.47
C GLY A 67 -4.62 -17.47 7.05
N ILE A 68 -5.90 -17.79 7.28
CA ILE A 68 -7.03 -16.88 7.00
C ILE A 68 -6.95 -15.62 7.87
N ILE A 69 -6.66 -15.75 9.17
CA ILE A 69 -6.51 -14.60 10.08
C ILE A 69 -5.36 -13.70 9.62
N LEU A 70 -4.22 -14.28 9.26
CA LEU A 70 -3.06 -13.52 8.77
C LEU A 70 -3.37 -12.83 7.44
N TYR A 71 -4.11 -13.47 6.55
CA TYR A 71 -4.55 -12.85 5.30
C TYR A 71 -5.44 -11.63 5.56
N ILE A 72 -6.49 -11.79 6.38
CA ILE A 72 -7.38 -10.70 6.78
C ILE A 72 -6.56 -9.58 7.43
N PHE A 73 -5.66 -9.92 8.33
CA PHE A 73 -4.76 -8.96 8.97
C PHE A 73 -3.93 -8.19 7.93
N CYS A 74 -3.32 -8.87 6.96
CA CYS A 74 -2.52 -8.23 5.93
C CYS A 74 -3.34 -7.30 5.03
N THR A 75 -4.56 -7.69 4.65
CA THR A 75 -5.50 -6.84 3.89
C THR A 75 -5.79 -5.53 4.61
N HIS A 76 -6.09 -5.60 5.91
CA HIS A 76 -6.35 -4.42 6.71
C HIS A 76 -5.08 -3.60 6.94
N LEU A 77 -3.95 -4.27 7.19
CA LEU A 77 -2.66 -3.62 7.38
C LEU A 77 -2.25 -2.84 6.13
N SER A 78 -2.39 -3.40 4.93
CA SER A 78 -2.07 -2.68 3.69
C SER A 78 -2.95 -1.45 3.51
N TYR A 79 -4.25 -1.58 3.79
CA TYR A 79 -5.19 -0.44 3.74
C TYR A 79 -4.77 0.69 4.70
N PHE A 80 -4.49 0.38 5.96
CA PHE A 80 -4.08 1.40 6.94
C PHE A 80 -2.71 1.99 6.64
N VAL A 81 -1.74 1.17 6.21
CA VAL A 81 -0.42 1.65 5.79
C VAL A 81 -0.56 2.60 4.60
N HIS A 82 -1.47 2.31 3.66
CA HIS A 82 -1.72 3.19 2.53
C HIS A 82 -2.37 4.52 2.97
N ILE A 83 -3.33 4.50 3.90
CA ILE A 83 -3.87 5.74 4.49
C ILE A 83 -2.75 6.55 5.16
N LEU A 84 -1.92 5.88 5.97
CA LEU A 84 -0.78 6.51 6.63
C LEU A 84 0.19 7.08 5.60
N ALA A 85 0.32 6.46 4.42
CA ALA A 85 1.14 6.95 3.33
C ALA A 85 0.70 8.32 2.79
N HIS A 86 -0.57 8.68 2.97
CA HIS A 86 -1.14 9.96 2.57
C HIS A 86 -1.23 10.99 3.70
N GLN A 87 -0.80 10.65 4.93
CA GLN A 87 -0.80 11.60 6.04
C GLN A 87 0.41 12.53 5.99
N ASP A 88 0.18 13.82 6.23
CA ASP A 88 1.22 14.85 6.26
C ASP A 88 2.38 14.49 7.21
N ASP A 89 2.06 13.90 8.37
CA ASP A 89 3.03 13.57 9.42
C ASP A 89 3.93 12.38 9.05
N ALA A 90 3.55 11.61 8.02
CA ALA A 90 4.28 10.44 7.57
C ALA A 90 5.15 10.73 6.33
N LYS A 91 5.22 11.99 5.89
CA LYS A 91 5.95 12.42 4.68
C LYS A 91 7.39 11.91 4.63
N THR A 92 8.12 11.92 5.75
CA THR A 92 9.52 11.47 5.80
C THR A 92 9.75 10.01 5.38
N ILE A 93 8.71 9.19 5.46
CA ILE A 93 8.74 7.77 5.08
C ILE A 93 8.05 7.56 3.73
N ASN A 94 7.09 8.42 3.37
CA ASN A 94 6.16 8.21 2.27
C ASN A 94 6.36 9.15 1.06
N CYS A 95 7.42 9.97 1.02
CA CYS A 95 7.78 10.77 -0.16
C CYS A 95 7.82 9.94 -1.45
N ILE A 96 8.20 8.66 -1.39
CA ILE A 96 8.22 7.76 -2.55
C ILE A 96 6.80 7.44 -3.05
N HIS A 97 5.88 7.21 -2.12
CA HIS A 97 4.50 6.96 -2.47
C HIS A 97 3.87 8.21 -3.10
N GLU A 98 4.10 9.39 -2.52
CA GLU A 98 3.68 10.66 -3.11
C GLU A 98 4.36 10.91 -4.47
N TYR A 99 5.64 10.54 -4.63
CA TYR A 99 6.34 10.62 -5.91
C TYR A 99 5.66 9.74 -6.95
N HIS A 100 5.23 8.53 -6.59
CA HIS A 100 4.46 7.63 -7.46
C HIS A 100 3.12 8.24 -7.89
N HIS A 101 2.37 8.89 -6.99
CA HIS A 101 1.13 9.61 -7.35
C HIS A 101 1.35 10.76 -8.34
N ASN A 102 2.52 11.40 -8.27
CA ASN A 102 2.83 12.55 -9.11
C ASN A 102 3.55 12.19 -10.42
N HIS A 103 3.98 10.93 -10.60
CA HIS A 103 4.81 10.52 -11.73
C HIS A 103 4.40 9.16 -12.28
N VAL A 104 4.04 9.14 -13.57
CA VAL A 104 3.62 7.94 -14.30
C VAL A 104 4.78 7.21 -15.00
N ASN A 105 6.03 7.49 -14.62
CA ASN A 105 7.20 6.90 -15.27
C ASN A 105 7.62 5.59 -14.60
N ASN A 106 8.30 4.71 -15.36
CA ASN A 106 8.77 3.42 -14.87
C ASN A 106 9.62 3.52 -13.60
N TYR A 107 10.37 4.61 -13.44
CA TYR A 107 11.22 4.81 -12.27
C TYR A 107 10.38 4.97 -10.99
N ALA A 108 9.28 5.73 -11.05
CA ALA A 108 8.33 5.86 -9.94
C ALA A 108 7.72 4.50 -9.57
N HIS A 109 7.33 3.69 -10.56
CA HIS A 109 6.83 2.33 -10.33
C HIS A 109 7.88 1.41 -9.71
N TYR A 110 9.14 1.45 -10.16
CA TYR A 110 10.19 0.65 -9.53
C TYR A 110 10.43 1.02 -8.07
N LEU A 111 10.42 2.31 -7.73
CA LEU A 111 10.53 2.75 -6.34
C LEU A 111 9.31 2.32 -5.51
N GLN A 112 8.10 2.38 -6.07
CA GLN A 112 6.88 1.91 -5.42
C GLN A 112 6.93 0.40 -5.14
N ILE A 113 7.40 -0.42 -6.08
CA ILE A 113 7.59 -1.86 -5.87
C ILE A 113 8.60 -2.11 -4.74
N VAL A 114 9.73 -1.40 -4.72
CA VAL A 114 10.74 -1.56 -3.66
C VAL A 114 10.15 -1.14 -2.30
N LEU A 115 9.39 -0.04 -2.25
CA LEU A 115 8.72 0.44 -1.04
C LEU A 115 7.76 -0.63 -0.49
N GLU A 116 6.92 -1.19 -1.35
CA GLU A 116 5.93 -2.19 -0.97
C GLU A 116 6.57 -3.47 -0.46
N LEU A 117 7.55 -4.01 -1.18
CA LEU A 117 8.24 -5.24 -0.80
C LEU A 117 9.04 -5.08 0.50
N VAL A 118 9.71 -3.94 0.69
CA VAL A 118 10.42 -3.65 1.96
C VAL A 118 9.42 -3.53 3.10
N THR A 119 8.33 -2.78 2.92
CA THR A 119 7.34 -2.57 3.98
C THR A 119 6.64 -3.87 4.37
N SER A 120 6.23 -4.68 3.39
CA SER A 120 5.51 -5.94 3.60
C SER A 120 6.37 -7.08 4.18
N ILE A 121 7.68 -7.09 3.92
CA ILE A 121 8.62 -8.08 4.48
C ILE A 121 9.02 -7.73 5.93
N THR A 122 8.87 -6.47 6.34
CA THR A 122 9.25 -6.00 7.68
C THR A 122 8.66 -6.84 8.83
N PRO A 123 7.38 -7.28 8.82
CA PRO A 123 6.85 -8.18 9.84
C PRO A 123 7.59 -9.52 9.94
N ILE A 124 7.96 -10.12 8.80
CA ILE A 124 8.71 -11.40 8.76
C ILE A 124 10.09 -11.21 9.41
N LEU A 125 10.80 -10.15 9.03
CA LEU A 125 12.11 -9.85 9.61
C LEU A 125 12.02 -9.47 11.09
N SER A 126 10.97 -8.76 11.51
CA SER A 126 10.77 -8.40 12.91
C SER A 126 10.58 -9.65 13.78
N VAL A 127 9.76 -10.61 13.32
CA VAL A 127 9.60 -11.90 14.01
C VAL A 127 10.93 -12.66 14.03
N TYR A 128 11.67 -12.68 12.93
CA TYR A 128 12.99 -13.30 12.90
C TYR A 128 13.95 -12.67 13.91
N LEU A 129 14.06 -11.33 13.96
CA LEU A 129 14.95 -10.63 14.90
C LEU A 129 14.58 -10.89 16.37
N LEU A 130 13.27 -10.97 16.68
CA LEU A 130 12.79 -11.20 18.04
C LEU A 130 12.90 -12.66 18.49
N THR A 131 12.78 -13.61 17.57
CA THR A 131 12.69 -15.05 17.90
C THR A 131 13.89 -15.88 17.45
N ASN A 132 14.77 -15.29 16.64
CA ASN A 132 15.82 -15.96 15.89
C ASN A 132 15.31 -17.15 15.05
N ARG A 133 14.05 -17.09 14.59
CA ARG A 133 13.36 -18.13 13.81
C ARG A 133 12.49 -17.50 12.73
N PHE A 134 12.56 -18.03 11.50
CA PHE A 134 11.66 -17.63 10.40
C PHE A 134 10.26 -18.18 10.56
N TYR A 135 10.18 -19.34 11.19
CA TYR A 135 8.97 -20.09 11.36
C TYR A 135 8.77 -20.35 12.84
N VAL A 136 7.65 -19.86 13.35
CA VAL A 136 7.19 -20.22 14.69
C VAL A 136 5.99 -21.12 14.49
N LYS A 137 6.23 -22.43 14.56
CA LYS A 137 5.22 -23.45 14.32
C LYS A 137 3.92 -23.11 15.05
N TYR A 138 2.81 -23.11 14.31
CA TYR A 138 1.46 -22.80 14.79
C TYR A 138 1.21 -21.38 15.31
N ARG A 139 2.16 -20.46 15.17
CA ARG A 139 2.00 -19.06 15.64
C ARG A 139 2.27 -18.02 14.56
N PHE A 140 3.08 -18.35 13.57
CA PHE A 140 3.45 -17.41 12.50
C PHE A 140 3.72 -18.15 11.20
N GLU A 141 3.00 -17.77 10.15
CA GLU A 141 3.09 -18.37 8.82
C GLU A 141 3.70 -17.35 7.83
N PRO A 142 5.04 -17.27 7.74
CA PRO A 142 5.73 -16.24 6.95
C PRO A 142 5.40 -16.32 5.46
N TYR A 143 5.06 -17.52 4.96
CA TYR A 143 4.76 -17.75 3.55
C TYR A 143 3.41 -17.13 3.12
N VAL A 144 2.45 -17.00 4.03
CA VAL A 144 1.18 -16.29 3.75
C VAL A 144 1.42 -14.80 3.62
N ILE A 145 2.21 -14.23 4.51
CA ILE A 145 2.59 -12.81 4.46
C ILE A 145 3.42 -12.52 3.20
N PHE A 146 4.36 -13.40 2.88
CA PHE A 146 5.17 -13.30 1.67
C PHE A 146 4.31 -13.41 0.40
N MET A 147 3.38 -14.37 0.34
CA MET A 147 2.42 -14.47 -0.75
C MET A 147 1.58 -13.19 -0.87
N PHE A 148 1.04 -12.69 0.24
CA PHE A 148 0.24 -11.46 0.27
C PHE A 148 1.06 -10.26 -0.22
N SER A 149 2.32 -10.14 0.20
CA SER A 149 3.23 -9.09 -0.25
C SER A 149 3.37 -9.06 -1.77
N LEU A 150 3.68 -10.21 -2.37
CA LEU A 150 3.81 -10.32 -3.83
C LEU A 150 2.46 -10.03 -4.52
N PHE A 151 1.39 -10.59 -3.97
CA PHE A 151 0.04 -10.41 -4.46
C PHE A 151 -0.34 -8.93 -4.51
N TYR A 152 -0.29 -8.23 -3.37
CA TYR A 152 -0.61 -6.80 -3.26
C TYR A 152 0.23 -5.96 -4.24
N SER A 153 1.55 -6.14 -4.23
CA SER A 153 2.44 -5.34 -5.07
C SER A 153 2.20 -5.61 -6.56
N SER A 154 1.89 -6.85 -6.93
CA SER A 154 1.58 -7.20 -8.32
C SER A 154 0.25 -6.61 -8.79
N ILE A 155 -0.80 -6.59 -7.97
CA ILE A 155 -2.06 -5.92 -8.33
C ILE A 155 -1.83 -4.44 -8.58
N HIS A 156 -1.13 -3.78 -7.66
CA HIS A 156 -0.93 -2.34 -7.76
C HIS A 156 -0.06 -1.95 -8.98
N ASN A 157 1.04 -2.67 -9.22
CA ASN A 157 1.99 -2.29 -10.27
C ASN A 157 1.71 -2.93 -11.63
N ILE A 158 1.10 -4.11 -11.70
CA ILE A 158 0.77 -4.75 -12.98
C ILE A 158 -0.65 -4.39 -13.37
N ASN A 159 -1.62 -4.74 -12.53
CA ASN A 159 -3.03 -4.64 -12.92
C ASN A 159 -3.48 -3.17 -12.98
N TYR A 160 -3.19 -2.38 -11.95
CA TYR A 160 -3.59 -0.98 -11.93
C TYR A 160 -2.64 -0.08 -12.73
N SER A 161 -1.33 -0.15 -12.47
CA SER A 161 -0.40 0.80 -13.07
C SER A 161 -0.06 0.52 -14.54
N MET A 162 0.07 -0.75 -14.96
CA MET A 162 0.46 -1.10 -16.33
C MET A 162 -0.74 -1.44 -17.23
N LEU A 163 -1.70 -2.19 -16.70
CA LEU A 163 -2.82 -2.72 -17.48
C LEU A 163 -4.09 -1.86 -17.39
N HIS A 164 -4.17 -0.93 -16.43
CA HIS A 164 -5.32 -0.05 -16.24
C HIS A 164 -6.66 -0.80 -16.23
N VAL A 165 -6.69 -1.95 -15.53
CA VAL A 165 -7.83 -2.89 -15.56
C VAL A 165 -9.16 -2.28 -15.14
N ASN A 166 -9.12 -1.21 -14.34
CA ASN A 166 -10.28 -0.39 -14.00
C ASN A 166 -9.83 1.03 -13.58
N THR A 167 -10.81 1.91 -13.36
CA THR A 167 -10.59 3.33 -13.05
C THR A 167 -10.56 3.64 -11.55
N ILE A 168 -10.79 2.67 -10.65
CA ILE A 168 -10.94 2.92 -9.21
C ILE A 168 -9.63 3.43 -8.62
N HIS A 169 -8.52 2.74 -8.96
CA HIS A 169 -7.19 3.16 -8.55
C HIS A 169 -6.74 4.45 -9.26
N GLU A 170 -7.08 4.65 -10.53
CA GLU A 170 -6.78 5.91 -11.22
C GLU A 170 -7.49 7.11 -10.59
N ASN A 171 -8.72 6.91 -10.09
CA ASN A 171 -9.44 7.93 -9.36
C ASN A 171 -8.79 8.21 -8.00
N HIS A 172 -8.21 7.19 -7.35
CA HIS A 172 -7.36 7.41 -6.18
C HIS A 172 -6.18 8.33 -6.50
N HIS A 173 -5.48 8.15 -7.64
CA HIS A 173 -4.40 9.05 -8.07
C HIS A 173 -4.87 10.50 -8.32
N LYS A 174 -6.14 10.70 -8.72
CA LYS A 174 -6.75 12.02 -8.89
C LYS A 174 -7.18 12.64 -7.55
N ASN A 175 -7.64 11.82 -6.62
CA ASN A 175 -8.09 12.22 -5.29
C ASN A 175 -7.56 11.24 -4.22
N TRP A 176 -6.47 11.63 -3.58
CA TRP A 176 -5.74 10.80 -2.60
C TRP A 176 -6.51 10.54 -1.29
N CYS A 177 -7.73 11.07 -1.16
CA CYS A 177 -8.57 10.90 0.02
C CYS A 177 -9.59 9.75 -0.07
N VAL A 178 -9.66 9.05 -1.20
CA VAL A 178 -10.65 8.00 -1.48
C VAL A 178 -9.99 6.79 -2.14
N ASN A 179 -10.65 5.63 -2.11
CA ASN A 179 -10.23 4.40 -2.81
C ASN A 179 -8.80 3.94 -2.46
N TYR A 180 -8.47 3.82 -1.17
CA TYR A 180 -7.16 3.35 -0.72
C TYR A 180 -6.92 1.88 -1.03
N GLY A 181 -7.96 1.07 -1.15
CA GLY A 181 -7.90 -0.32 -1.52
C GLY A 181 -7.37 -1.26 -0.42
N PRO A 182 -7.69 -2.56 -0.50
CA PRO A 182 -8.59 -3.17 -1.49
C PRO A 182 -10.05 -2.70 -1.33
N ASP A 183 -10.86 -2.78 -2.38
CA ASP A 183 -12.20 -2.16 -2.45
C ASP A 183 -13.10 -2.46 -1.24
N ILE A 184 -13.05 -3.70 -0.73
CA ILE A 184 -13.83 -4.10 0.44
C ILE A 184 -13.49 -3.27 1.70
N CYS A 185 -12.22 -2.89 1.88
CA CYS A 185 -11.81 -2.02 2.98
C CYS A 185 -12.35 -0.60 2.78
N ASP A 186 -12.30 -0.07 1.56
CA ASP A 186 -12.89 1.25 1.28
C ASP A 186 -14.38 1.29 1.55
N VAL A 187 -15.10 0.22 1.18
CA VAL A 187 -16.51 0.07 1.49
C VAL A 187 -16.72 0.08 3.00
N ILE A 188 -16.09 -0.85 3.73
CA ILE A 188 -16.24 -1.03 5.19
C ILE A 188 -15.91 0.25 5.98
N TYR A 189 -14.84 0.95 5.59
CA TYR A 189 -14.32 2.09 6.33
C TYR A 189 -14.83 3.45 5.86
N GLY A 190 -15.69 3.51 4.85
CA GLY A 190 -16.29 4.77 4.43
C GLY A 190 -15.40 5.62 3.51
N THR A 191 -14.38 5.04 2.87
CA THR A 191 -13.41 5.77 2.04
C THR A 191 -13.59 5.54 0.54
N LYS A 192 -14.65 4.86 0.12
CA LYS A 192 -14.96 4.67 -1.30
C LYS A 192 -15.49 5.97 -1.92
N GLU A 193 -15.02 6.31 -3.10
CA GLU A 193 -15.44 7.50 -3.85
C GLU A 193 -16.91 7.41 -4.29
N ASP A 194 -17.26 6.31 -4.95
CA ASP A 194 -18.60 6.05 -5.47
C ASP A 194 -19.05 4.64 -5.07
N TYR A 195 -20.07 4.56 -4.21
CA TYR A 195 -20.63 3.31 -3.72
C TYR A 195 -21.50 2.58 -4.74
N GLU A 196 -21.85 3.21 -5.87
CA GLU A 196 -22.54 2.54 -6.97
C GLU A 196 -21.58 1.80 -7.91
N ILE A 197 -20.28 2.06 -7.81
CA ILE A 197 -19.25 1.42 -8.65
C ILE A 197 -18.32 0.58 -7.76
N LEU A 198 -18.77 -0.63 -7.42
CA LEU A 198 -17.94 -1.60 -6.69
C LEU A 198 -16.91 -2.26 -7.62
N GLU A 199 -15.74 -2.57 -7.09
CA GLU A 199 -14.71 -3.25 -7.88
C GLU A 199 -15.05 -4.74 -8.06
N ASP A 200 -14.98 -5.22 -9.31
CA ASP A 200 -14.84 -6.65 -9.58
C ASP A 200 -13.37 -7.05 -9.54
N THR A 201 -12.99 -7.74 -8.47
CA THR A 201 -11.62 -8.22 -8.21
C THR A 201 -11.30 -9.54 -8.90
N SER A 202 -12.14 -10.04 -9.82
CA SER A 202 -11.86 -11.27 -10.58
C SER A 202 -10.49 -11.26 -11.27
N HIS A 203 -10.05 -10.08 -11.72
CA HIS A 203 -8.73 -9.84 -12.30
C HIS A 203 -7.56 -10.04 -11.31
N TYR A 204 -7.82 -10.18 -10.01
CA TYR A 204 -6.80 -10.50 -9.01
C TYR A 204 -6.38 -11.97 -9.03
N LEU A 205 -7.25 -12.86 -9.52
CA LEU A 205 -7.04 -14.31 -9.44
C LEU A 205 -5.74 -14.78 -10.12
N PRO A 206 -5.36 -14.32 -11.32
CA PRO A 206 -4.09 -14.71 -11.94
C PRO A 206 -2.88 -14.39 -11.05
N ASN A 207 -2.83 -13.17 -10.49
CA ASN A 207 -1.77 -12.74 -9.59
C ASN A 207 -1.73 -13.60 -8.33
N LEU A 208 -2.90 -13.86 -7.73
CA LEU A 208 -3.02 -14.69 -6.54
C LEU A 208 -2.51 -16.11 -6.77
N ILE A 209 -2.88 -16.73 -7.90
CA ILE A 209 -2.43 -18.08 -8.28
C ILE A 209 -0.90 -18.11 -8.44
N ILE A 210 -0.33 -17.18 -9.21
CA ILE A 210 1.12 -17.11 -9.45
C ILE A 210 1.88 -16.90 -8.13
N CYS A 211 1.44 -15.95 -7.31
CA CYS A 211 2.08 -15.67 -6.02
C CYS A 211 1.97 -16.86 -5.05
N THR A 212 0.86 -17.60 -5.09
CA THR A 212 0.68 -18.83 -4.31
C THR A 212 1.64 -19.92 -4.75
N ILE A 213 1.83 -20.11 -6.06
CA ILE A 213 2.79 -21.08 -6.60
C ILE A 213 4.21 -20.73 -6.14
N ILE A 214 4.62 -19.47 -6.27
CA ILE A 214 5.95 -19.01 -5.84
C ILE A 214 6.15 -19.27 -4.35
N ALA A 215 5.20 -18.84 -3.51
CA ALA A 215 5.28 -19.03 -2.07
C ALA A 215 5.28 -20.52 -1.68
N SER A 216 4.51 -21.37 -2.37
CA SER A 216 4.45 -22.81 -2.14
C SER A 216 5.77 -23.50 -2.50
N VAL A 217 6.41 -23.11 -3.61
CA VAL A 217 7.74 -23.60 -3.98
C VAL A 217 8.76 -23.26 -2.89
N LEU A 218 8.74 -22.04 -2.35
CA LEU A 218 9.62 -21.65 -1.25
C LEU A 218 9.31 -22.41 0.04
N TYR A 219 8.03 -22.57 0.37
CA TYR A 219 7.55 -23.34 1.52
C TYR A 219 8.05 -24.78 1.51
N HIS A 220 8.05 -25.43 0.35
CA HIS A 220 8.52 -26.82 0.23
C HIS A 220 10.05 -26.94 0.06
N THR A 221 10.70 -25.95 -0.53
CA THR A 221 12.13 -26.00 -0.83
C THR A 221 12.99 -25.62 0.37
N ILE A 222 12.71 -24.48 1.03
CA ILE A 222 13.57 -23.92 2.07
C ILE A 222 13.81 -24.90 3.24
N PRO A 223 12.79 -25.56 3.81
CA PRO A 223 13.00 -26.49 4.93
C PRO A 223 13.82 -27.73 4.59
N ARG A 224 13.99 -28.05 3.29
CA ARG A 224 14.77 -29.19 2.80
C ARG A 224 16.23 -28.83 2.51
N LEU A 225 16.58 -27.55 2.56
CA LEU A 225 17.96 -27.09 2.39
C LEU A 225 18.79 -27.43 3.63
N THR A 226 20.11 -27.56 3.45
CA THR A 226 21.06 -27.65 4.57
C THR A 226 21.02 -26.38 5.42
N ASP A 227 21.37 -26.46 6.70
CA ASP A 227 21.41 -25.29 7.59
C ASP A 227 22.28 -24.16 7.02
N SER A 228 23.42 -24.49 6.42
CA SER A 228 24.29 -23.52 5.74
C SER A 228 23.62 -22.80 4.56
N ALA A 229 22.80 -23.52 3.79
CA ALA A 229 22.05 -22.96 2.67
C ALA A 229 20.87 -22.11 3.17
N GLN A 230 20.15 -22.54 4.20
CA GLN A 230 19.09 -21.74 4.83
C GLN A 230 19.65 -20.42 5.39
N MET A 231 20.80 -20.47 6.07
CA MET A 231 21.50 -19.27 6.55
C MET A 231 21.96 -18.35 5.42
N SER A 232 22.35 -18.92 4.28
CA SER A 232 22.69 -18.14 3.08
C SER A 232 21.46 -17.43 2.52
N VAL A 233 20.31 -18.13 2.40
CA VAL A 233 19.04 -17.52 1.96
C VAL A 233 18.67 -16.35 2.87
N LEU A 234 18.68 -16.55 4.19
CA LEU A 234 18.45 -15.49 5.17
C LEU A 234 19.37 -14.30 4.97
N LYS A 235 20.68 -14.55 4.82
CA LYS A 235 21.66 -13.49 4.63
C LYS A 235 21.32 -12.66 3.39
N TYR A 236 21.04 -13.32 2.27
CA TYR A 236 20.70 -12.62 1.04
C TYR A 236 19.36 -11.89 1.12
N THR A 237 18.34 -12.46 1.75
CA THR A 237 17.06 -11.78 2.00
C THR A 237 17.25 -10.55 2.86
N THR A 238 18.03 -10.65 3.93
CA THR A 238 18.33 -9.52 4.84
C THR A 238 19.14 -8.44 4.11
N GLN A 239 20.10 -8.83 3.27
CA GLN A 239 20.86 -7.90 2.45
C GLN A 239 19.97 -7.18 1.43
N ALA A 240 19.11 -7.92 0.71
CA ALA A 240 18.15 -7.34 -0.24
C ALA A 240 17.21 -6.35 0.44
N TYR A 241 16.67 -6.71 1.61
CA TYR A 241 15.86 -5.80 2.43
C TYR A 241 16.63 -4.55 2.83
N THR A 242 17.87 -4.71 3.33
CA THR A 242 18.71 -3.60 3.78
C THR A 242 19.03 -2.66 2.62
N TYR A 243 19.41 -3.19 1.45
CA TYR A 243 19.67 -2.38 0.27
C TYR A 243 18.41 -1.67 -0.23
N GLY A 244 17.27 -2.35 -0.25
CA GLY A 244 15.98 -1.73 -0.55
C GLY A 244 15.70 -0.56 0.38
N ALA A 245 15.77 -0.78 1.70
CA ALA A 245 15.56 0.26 2.70
C ALA A 245 16.54 1.44 2.55
N LEU A 246 17.82 1.17 2.25
CA LEU A 246 18.81 2.21 2.00
C LEU A 246 18.51 3.02 0.73
N ILE A 247 18.09 2.37 -0.35
CA ILE A 247 17.67 3.05 -1.59
C ILE A 247 16.48 3.98 -1.30
N LEU A 248 15.46 3.48 -0.58
CA LEU A 248 14.29 4.28 -0.20
C LEU A 248 14.70 5.47 0.67
N LEU A 249 15.58 5.25 1.65
CA LEU A 249 16.08 6.31 2.54
C LEU A 249 16.86 7.38 1.75
N MET A 250 17.78 6.96 0.88
CA MET A 250 18.56 7.88 0.06
C MET A 250 17.67 8.72 -0.87
N PHE A 251 16.65 8.10 -1.45
CA PHE A 251 15.68 8.81 -2.29
C PHE A 251 14.81 9.77 -1.49
N ASN A 252 14.30 9.37 -0.31
CA ASN A 252 13.56 10.28 0.56
C ASN A 252 14.42 11.51 0.93
N ILE A 253 15.68 11.28 1.28
CA ILE A 253 16.63 12.36 1.58
C ILE A 253 16.83 13.27 0.37
N SER A 254 16.99 12.73 -0.84
CA SER A 254 17.21 13.54 -2.05
C SER A 254 16.00 14.42 -2.39
N ILE A 255 14.78 13.88 -2.25
CA ILE A 255 13.55 14.66 -2.46
C ILE A 255 13.44 15.78 -1.42
N MET A 256 13.63 15.48 -0.13
CA MET A 256 13.53 16.49 0.93
C MET A 256 14.54 17.63 0.77
N PHE A 257 15.78 17.33 0.34
CA PHE A 257 16.76 18.38 0.05
C PHE A 257 16.37 19.23 -1.17
N GLY A 258 15.83 18.60 -2.23
CA GLY A 258 15.34 19.33 -3.41
C GLY A 258 14.18 20.28 -3.10
N GLU A 259 13.25 19.86 -2.23
CA GLU A 259 12.16 20.72 -1.74
C GLU A 259 12.69 21.87 -0.89
N LEU A 260 13.62 21.60 0.03
CA LEU A 260 14.22 22.63 0.88
C LEU A 260 14.93 23.72 0.07
N ASP A 261 15.65 23.34 -0.99
CA ASP A 261 16.33 24.30 -1.86
C ASP A 261 15.34 25.13 -2.68
N THR A 262 14.26 24.51 -3.15
CA THR A 262 13.15 25.20 -3.82
C THR A 262 12.47 26.20 -2.89
N ASP A 263 12.22 25.83 -1.63
CA ASP A 263 11.59 26.68 -0.63
C ASP A 263 12.46 27.88 -0.25
N LYS A 264 13.77 27.67 -0.08
CA LYS A 264 14.73 28.77 0.14
C LYS A 264 14.74 29.73 -1.04
N HIS A 265 14.73 29.22 -2.28
CA HIS A 265 14.71 30.06 -3.46
C HIS A 265 13.44 30.92 -3.55
N ASN A 266 12.27 30.31 -3.32
CA ASN A 266 11.00 31.04 -3.35
C ASN A 266 10.90 32.04 -2.19
N PHE A 267 11.42 31.70 -1.01
CA PHE A 267 11.49 32.64 0.11
C PHE A 267 12.36 33.85 -0.24
N ALA A 268 13.55 33.63 -0.81
CA ALA A 268 14.43 34.71 -1.25
C ALA A 268 13.75 35.61 -2.30
N GLN A 269 13.10 35.02 -3.32
CA GLN A 269 12.34 35.78 -4.32
C GLN A 269 11.21 36.62 -3.69
N ASN A 270 10.46 36.05 -2.75
CA ASN A 270 9.39 36.77 -2.06
C ASN A 270 9.93 37.97 -1.24
N ILE A 271 11.08 37.81 -0.58
CA ILE A 271 11.72 38.91 0.15
C ILE A 271 12.20 39.99 -0.81
N ASP A 272 12.80 39.63 -1.95
CA ASP A 272 13.23 40.58 -2.97
C ASP A 272 12.04 41.35 -3.58
N ASP A 273 10.93 40.67 -3.84
CA ASP A 273 9.70 41.28 -4.36
C ASP A 273 9.07 42.25 -3.35
N ILE A 274 9.08 41.90 -2.06
CA ILE A 274 8.64 42.80 -0.99
C ILE A 274 9.58 44.02 -0.91
N HIS A 275 10.90 43.81 -0.99
CA HIS A 275 11.87 44.88 -0.96
C HIS A 275 11.66 45.87 -2.12
N LYS A 276 11.51 45.38 -3.36
CA LYS A 276 11.21 46.21 -4.54
C LYS A 276 9.93 47.03 -4.35
N LYS A 277 8.85 46.43 -3.84
CA LYS A 277 7.59 47.14 -3.60
C LYS A 277 7.69 48.25 -2.55
N ILE A 278 8.60 48.14 -1.59
CA ILE A 278 8.77 49.14 -0.53
C ILE A 278 9.71 50.27 -0.98
N TYR A 279 10.77 49.94 -1.70
CA TYR A 279 11.89 50.87 -1.94
C TYR A 279 12.01 51.36 -3.40
N ASP A 280 11.39 50.69 -4.37
CA ASP A 280 11.29 51.12 -5.77
C ASP A 280 9.80 51.21 -6.20
N PRO A 281 9.03 52.19 -5.67
CA PRO A 281 7.60 52.34 -5.96
C PRO A 281 7.29 52.82 -7.39
#